data_AF-A0A7G9YKD0-F1
#
_entry.id   AF-A0A7G9YKD0-F1
#
_cell.length_a   1.000
_cell.length_b   1.000
_cell.length_c   1.000
_cell.angle_alpha   90.00
_cell.angle_beta   90.00
_cell.angle_gamma   90.00
#
_symmetry.space_group_name_H-M   'P 1'
#
loop_
_entity.id
_entity.type
_entity.pdbx_description
1 polymer ?
#
loop_
_entity_poly.entity_id
_entity_poly.type
_entity_poly.pdbx_seq_one_letter_code
_entity_poly.pdbx_strand_id
1 'polypeptide(L)'
;MEASMDVLAMRLKDSEKLPMDDYTNIDRAYNSRIIDERIKYALEEANGLRNRLVHGYNGINETVALESMKSLFPLFEAYIERMRQWLKELI
;
A
#
# COMPACT_ATOMS: atom_id res chain seq x y z
N MET A 1 2.23 6.61 -2.25
CA MET A 1 1.78 5.91 -1.02
C MET A 1 0.46 6.45 -0.52
N GLU A 2 0.35 7.72 -0.13
CA GLU A 2 -0.93 8.32 0.32
C GLU A 2 -2.13 7.90 -0.55
N ALA A 3 -2.05 8.16 -1.86
CA ALA A 3 -3.11 7.81 -2.79
C ALA A 3 -3.45 6.30 -2.82
N SER A 4 -2.46 5.43 -2.61
CA SER A 4 -2.67 3.98 -2.52
C SER A 4 -3.39 3.62 -1.22
N MET A 5 -3.06 4.26 -0.10
CA MET A 5 -3.76 4.05 1.16
C MET A 5 -5.20 4.57 1.09
N ASP A 6 -5.42 5.73 0.47
CA ASP A 6 -6.76 6.29 0.24
C ASP A 6 -7.62 5.35 -0.61
N VAL A 7 -7.07 4.83 -1.71
CA VAL A 7 -7.78 3.86 -2.57
C VAL A 7 -8.10 2.57 -1.83
N LEU A 8 -7.16 2.06 -1.03
CA LEU A 8 -7.38 0.86 -0.23
C LEU A 8 -8.45 1.08 0.84
N ALA A 9 -8.44 2.24 1.49
CA ALA A 9 -9.45 2.66 2.46
C ALA A 9 -10.84 2.76 1.82
N MET A 10 -10.95 3.35 0.62
CA MET A 10 -12.21 3.37 -0.14
C MET A 10 -12.69 1.95 -0.46
N ARG A 11 -11.79 1.05 -0.89
CA ARG A 11 -12.15 -0.35 -1.17
C ARG A 11 -12.67 -1.10 0.08
N LEU A 12 -12.05 -0.85 1.23
CA LEU A 12 -12.48 -1.43 2.51
C LEU A 12 -13.86 -0.91 2.90
N LYS A 13 -14.11 0.39 2.73
CA LYS A 13 -15.41 1.02 2.97
C LYS A 13 -16.50 0.40 2.10
N ASP A 14 -16.23 0.19 0.82
CA ASP A 14 -17.15 -0.49 -0.11
C ASP A 14 -17.38 -1.98 0.25
N SER A 15 -16.50 -2.55 1.08
CA SER A 15 -16.64 -3.90 1.64
C SER A 15 -17.27 -3.89 3.04
N GLU A 16 -17.96 -2.82 3.41
CA GLU A 16 -18.59 -2.58 4.72
C GLU A 16 -17.61 -2.62 5.91
N LYS A 17 -16.30 -2.40 5.66
CA LYS A 17 -15.27 -2.32 6.70
C LYS A 17 -14.92 -0.88 6.97
N LEU A 18 -14.87 -0.50 8.24
CA LEU A 18 -14.40 0.83 8.66
C LEU A 18 -12.90 0.97 8.34
N PRO A 19 -12.49 1.99 7.57
CA PRO A 19 -11.07 2.32 7.42
C PRO A 19 -10.46 2.78 8.75
N MET A 20 -9.22 2.39 8.99
CA MET A 20 -8.41 2.67 10.18
C MET A 20 -7.06 3.28 9.73
N ASP A 21 -5.99 3.07 10.50
CA ASP A 21 -4.63 3.37 10.08
C ASP A 21 -4.15 2.47 8.93
N ASP A 22 -3.07 2.87 8.27
CA ASP A 22 -2.54 2.24 7.06
C ASP A 22 -2.18 0.76 7.26
N TYR A 23 -1.46 0.42 8.34
CA TYR A 23 -1.06 -0.97 8.61
C TYR A 23 -2.30 -1.84 8.89
N THR A 24 -3.22 -1.34 9.72
CA THR A 24 -4.48 -2.04 9.99
C THR A 24 -5.30 -2.22 8.71
N ASN A 25 -5.33 -1.23 7.81
CA ASN A 25 -6.04 -1.32 6.54
C ASN A 25 -5.42 -2.37 5.61
N ILE A 26 -4.09 -2.42 5.51
CA ILE A 26 -3.38 -3.43 4.73
C ILE A 26 -3.70 -4.84 5.23
N ASP A 27 -3.61 -5.07 6.55
CA ASP A 27 -3.94 -6.35 7.17
C ASP A 27 -5.40 -6.75 6.92
N ARG A 28 -6.33 -5.82 7.10
CA ARG A 28 -7.75 -6.07 6.84
C ARG A 28 -8.01 -6.41 5.38
N ALA A 29 -7.36 -5.72 4.44
CA ALA A 29 -7.50 -6.01 3.02
C ALA A 29 -6.98 -7.40 2.66
N TYR A 30 -5.84 -7.78 3.22
CA TYR A 30 -5.27 -9.12 3.06
C TYR A 30 -6.19 -10.21 3.65
N ASN A 31 -6.62 -10.04 4.90
CA ASN A 31 -7.52 -10.98 5.58
C ASN A 31 -8.88 -11.12 4.86
N SER A 32 -9.30 -10.07 4.14
CA SER A 32 -10.51 -10.07 3.31
C SER A 32 -10.30 -10.62 1.91
N ARG A 33 -9.09 -11.08 1.56
CA ARG A 33 -8.69 -11.53 0.22
C ARG A 33 -8.89 -10.47 -0.87
N ILE A 34 -8.89 -9.19 -0.50
CA ILE A 34 -8.95 -8.06 -1.45
C ILE A 34 -7.60 -7.95 -2.15
N ILE A 35 -6.51 -8.14 -1.41
CA ILE A 35 -5.13 -8.19 -1.89
C ILE A 35 -4.51 -9.53 -1.50
N ASP A 36 -3.46 -9.93 -2.22
CA ASP A 36 -2.66 -11.10 -1.89
C ASP A 36 -1.45 -10.74 -1.01
N GLU A 37 -0.69 -11.76 -0.60
CA GLU A 37 0.49 -11.61 0.25
C GLU A 37 1.58 -10.73 -0.41
N ARG A 38 1.74 -10.85 -1.74
CA ARG A 38 2.73 -10.07 -2.48
C ARG A 38 2.39 -8.58 -2.44
N ILE A 39 1.13 -8.22 -2.65
CA ILE A 39 0.66 -6.85 -2.57
C ILE A 39 0.73 -6.34 -1.12
N LYS A 40 0.35 -7.17 -0.13
CA LYS A 40 0.47 -6.83 1.30
C LYS A 40 1.90 -6.39 1.63
N TYR A 41 2.88 -7.24 1.32
CA TYR A 41 4.30 -6.97 1.55
C TYR A 41 4.75 -5.66 0.87
N ALA A 42 4.36 -5.46 -0.39
CA ALA A 42 4.72 -4.25 -1.13
C ALA A 42 4.20 -2.96 -0.47
N LEU A 43 2.94 -2.99 -0.01
CA LEU A 43 2.31 -1.84 0.64
C LEU A 43 2.93 -1.55 2.01
N GLU A 44 3.25 -2.57 2.80
CA GLU A 44 3.89 -2.41 4.12
C GLU A 44 5.29 -1.80 4.01
N GLU A 45 6.12 -2.32 3.10
CA GLU A 45 7.48 -1.83 2.87
C GLU A 45 7.47 -0.39 2.35
N ALA A 46 6.59 -0.09 1.39
CA ALA A 46 6.47 1.26 0.86
C ALA A 46 5.90 2.24 1.88
N ASN A 47 4.99 1.80 2.76
CA ASN A 47 4.50 2.64 3.85
C ASN A 47 5.60 2.93 4.88
N GLY A 48 6.40 1.90 5.21
CA GLY A 48 7.58 2.05 6.07
C GLY A 48 8.59 3.03 5.48
N LEU A 49 8.88 2.93 4.17
CA LEU A 49 9.75 3.85 3.46
C LEU A 49 9.18 5.28 3.49
N ARG A 50 7.89 5.47 3.18
CA ARG A 50 7.22 6.78 3.26
C ARG A 50 7.35 7.37 4.66
N ASN A 51 7.09 6.58 5.70
CA ASN A 51 7.18 7.04 7.09
C ASN A 51 8.61 7.48 7.43
N ARG A 52 9.62 6.72 7.00
CA ARG A 52 11.02 7.12 7.20
C ARG A 52 11.40 8.39 6.45
N LEU A 53 10.92 8.57 5.22
CA LEU A 53 11.17 9.77 4.42
C LEU A 53 10.48 11.02 5.00
N VAL A 54 9.25 10.88 5.49
CA VAL A 54 8.48 12.00 6.05
C VAL A 54 8.98 12.39 7.45
N HIS A 55 9.28 11.40 8.30
CA HIS A 55 9.65 11.67 9.69
C HIS A 55 11.17 11.88 9.90
N GLY A 56 12.02 11.46 8.96
CA GLY A 56 13.45 11.78 8.96
C GLY A 56 14.26 11.26 10.15
N TYR A 57 13.75 10.26 10.89
CA TYR A 57 14.42 9.71 12.07
C TYR A 57 15.88 9.31 11.76
N ASN A 58 16.83 9.91 12.48
CA ASN A 58 18.28 9.68 12.40
C ASN A 58 18.96 10.01 11.05
N GLY A 59 18.34 10.84 10.20
CA GLY A 59 18.85 11.17 8.87
C GLY A 59 18.43 10.13 7.82
N ILE A 60 18.33 10.57 6.57
CA ILE A 60 17.93 9.72 5.45
C ILE A 60 19.20 9.26 4.74
N ASN A 61 19.44 7.95 4.69
CA ASN A 61 20.42 7.40 3.75
C ASN A 61 19.76 7.36 2.37
N GLU A 62 20.08 8.36 1.54
CA GLU A 62 19.49 8.54 0.21
C GLU A 62 19.71 7.34 -0.71
N THR A 63 20.88 6.70 -0.64
CA THR A 63 21.19 5.50 -1.42
C THR A 63 20.27 4.35 -1.04
N VAL A 64 20.09 4.10 0.26
CA VAL A 64 19.18 3.05 0.75
C VAL A 64 17.75 3.38 0.33
N ALA A 65 17.31 4.63 0.47
CA ALA A 65 15.98 5.04 0.06
C ALA A 65 15.74 4.81 -1.45
N LEU A 66 16.70 5.20 -2.29
CA LEU A 66 16.61 5.02 -3.74
C LEU A 66 16.56 3.54 -4.14
N GLU A 67 17.40 2.71 -3.55
CA GLU A 67 17.39 1.26 -3.82
C GLU A 67 16.08 0.61 -3.36
N SER A 68 15.56 0.99 -2.18
CA SER A 68 14.23 0.54 -1.74
C SER A 68 13.11 0.98 -2.69
N MET A 69 13.15 2.21 -3.22
CA MET A 69 12.16 2.66 -4.21
C MET A 69 12.22 1.80 -5.48
N LYS A 70 13.44 1.54 -6.00
CA LYS A 70 13.62 0.70 -7.19
C LYS A 70 13.12 -0.73 -6.98
N SER A 71 13.37 -1.32 -5.80
CA SER A 71 12.89 -2.68 -5.51
C SER A 71 11.38 -2.75 -5.35
N LEU A 72 10.75 -1.68 -4.84
CA LEU A 72 9.30 -1.62 -4.64
C LEU A 72 8.52 -1.35 -5.92
N PHE A 73 9.10 -0.62 -6.88
CA PHE A 73 8.42 -0.20 -8.10
C PHE A 73 7.73 -1.36 -8.87
N PRO A 74 8.40 -2.51 -9.14
CA PRO A 74 7.75 -3.64 -9.82
C PRO A 74 6.67 -4.34 -8.99
N LEU A 75 6.72 -4.21 -7.67
CA LEU A 75 5.70 -4.78 -6.77
C LEU A 75 4.43 -3.92 -6.75
N PHE A 76 4.56 -2.61 -6.97
CA PHE A 76 3.43 -1.68 -7.05
C PHE A 76 2.58 -1.86 -8.31
N GLU A 77 3.15 -2.37 -9.39
CA GLU A 77 2.38 -2.67 -10.60
C GLU A 77 1.26 -3.68 -10.34
N ALA A 78 1.53 -4.71 -9.52
CA ALA A 78 0.54 -5.70 -9.13
C ALA A 78 -0.61 -5.08 -8.32
N TYR A 79 -0.29 -4.15 -7.41
CA TYR A 79 -1.29 -3.41 -6.66
C TYR A 79 -2.18 -2.55 -7.57
N ILE A 80 -1.56 -1.80 -8.50
CA ILE A 80 -2.30 -0.94 -9.44
C ILE A 80 -3.24 -1.77 -10.29
N GLU A 81 -2.78 -2.90 -10.83
CA GLU A 81 -3.62 -3.78 -11.64
C GLU A 81 -4.78 -4.36 -10.82
N ARG A 82 -4.52 -4.79 -9.57
CA ARG A 82 -5.58 -5.29 -8.70
C ARG A 82 -6.65 -4.24 -8.41
N MET A 83 -6.26 -2.99 -8.15
CA MET A 83 -7.21 -1.89 -7.92
C MET A 83 -7.95 -1.51 -9.21
N ARG A 84 -7.30 -1.55 -10.37
CA ARG A 84 -7.97 -1.34 -11.68
C ARG A 84 -9.04 -2.39 -11.94
N GLN A 85 -8.77 -3.65 -11.63
CA GLN A 85 -9.75 -4.73 -11.75
C GLN A 85 -10.95 -4.47 -10.85
N TRP A 86 -10.71 -4.11 -9.59
CA TRP A 86 -11.78 -3.72 -8.68
C TRP A 86 -12.63 -2.56 -9.22
N LEU A 87 -12.01 -1.48 -9.73
CA LEU A 87 -12.77 -0.36 -10.28
C LEU A 87 -13.67 -0.76 -11.47
N LYS A 88 -13.25 -1.75 -12.26
CA LYS A 88 -14.07 -2.30 -13.35
C LYS A 88 -15.23 -3.17 -12.85
N GLU A 89 -15.14 -3.75 -11.65
CA GLU A 89 -16.25 -4.50 -11.03
C GLU A 89 -17.38 -3.56 -10.54
N LEU A 90 -17.12 -2.26 -10.44
CA LEU A 90 -18.07 -1.25 -9.96
C LEU A 90 -18.89 -0.58 -11.07
N ILE A 91 -18.50 -0.75 -12.35
CA ILE A 91 -19.12 -0.11 -13.53
C ILE A 91 -19.88 -1.16 -14.32
#